data_AF-A0A1I0YJY2-F1
#
_entry.id   AF-A0A1I0YJY2-F1
#
_cell.length_a   1.000
_cell.length_b   1.000
_cell.length_c   1.000
_cell.angle_alpha   90.00
_cell.angle_beta   90.00
_cell.angle_gamma   90.00
#
_symmetry.space_group_name_H-M   'P 1'
#
loop_
_entity.id
_entity.type
_entity.pdbx_description
1 polymer ?
#
loop_
_entity_poly.entity_id
_entity_poly.type
_entity_poly.pdbx_seq_one_letter_code
_entity_poly.pdbx_strand_id
1 'polypeptide(L)'
;MESIYIGSLFIVLGILIKFFPGLLAGYNNLSNREKENAETNGLPTFSAIVFGAMGLISISGYFIGIWLDRPSLSNLWVLVTILGMIVLIVFGNMLVNRRTR
;
A
#
# COMPACT_ATOMS: atom_id res chain seq x y z
N MET A 1 -3.98 4.54 19.56
CA MET A 1 -5.15 3.79 19.04
C MET A 1 -5.42 4.09 17.58
N GLU A 2 -5.34 5.35 17.13
CA GLU A 2 -5.50 5.72 15.71
C GLU A 2 -4.66 4.87 14.75
N SER A 3 -3.38 4.64 15.07
CA SER A 3 -2.46 3.83 14.26
C SER A 3 -2.92 2.37 14.09
N ILE A 4 -3.69 1.82 15.05
CA ILE A 4 -4.29 0.49 14.93
C ILE A 4 -5.42 0.50 13.92
N TYR A 5 -6.34 1.46 14.03
CA TYR A 5 -7.47 1.56 13.09
C TYR A 5 -6.98 1.81 11.66
N ILE A 6 -6.05 2.74 11.49
CA ILE A 6 -5.44 3.08 10.19
C ILE A 6 -4.63 1.89 9.66
N GLY A 7 -3.83 1.24 10.50
CA GLY A 7 -3.05 0.10 10.06
C GLY A 7 -3.90 -1.10 9.67
N SER A 8 -5.00 -1.36 10.40
CA SER A 8 -5.98 -2.39 10.05
C SER A 8 -6.68 -2.08 8.73
N LEU A 9 -7.05 -0.81 8.51
CA LEU A 9 -7.62 -0.35 7.25
C LEU A 9 -6.67 -0.59 6.07
N PHE A 10 -5.36 -0.31 6.22
CA PHE A 10 -4.38 -0.60 5.17
C PHE A 10 -4.27 -2.09 4.86
N ILE A 11 -4.27 -2.96 5.88
CA ILE A 11 -4.23 -4.42 5.66
C ILE A 11 -5.45 -4.88 4.87
N VAL A 12 -6.65 -4.44 5.27
CA VAL A 12 -7.90 -4.78 4.58
C VAL A 12 -7.87 -4.27 3.14
N LEU A 13 -7.44 -3.02 2.90
CA LEU A 13 -7.29 -2.48 1.55
C LEU A 13 -6.28 -3.28 0.72
N GLY A 14 -5.15 -3.67 1.30
CA GLY A 14 -4.14 -4.49 0.62
C GLY A 14 -4.72 -5.83 0.15
N ILE A 15 -5.48 -6.50 1.02
CA ILE A 15 -6.18 -7.75 0.66
C ILE A 15 -7.20 -7.48 -0.46
N LEU A 16 -8.03 -6.45 -0.32
CA LEU A 16 -9.05 -6.11 -1.31
C LEU A 16 -8.45 -5.79 -2.68
N ILE A 17 -7.37 -5.01 -2.74
CA ILE A 17 -6.67 -4.65 -3.99
C ILE A 17 -6.13 -5.89 -4.71
N LYS A 18 -5.66 -6.90 -3.97
CA LYS A 18 -5.18 -8.15 -4.55
C LYS A 18 -6.27 -8.88 -5.34
N PHE A 19 -7.52 -8.85 -4.85
CA PHE A 19 -8.66 -9.51 -5.50
C PHE A 19 -9.40 -8.60 -6.48
N PHE A 20 -9.39 -7.29 -6.22
CA PHE A 20 -10.11 -6.27 -6.95
C PHE A 20 -9.16 -5.11 -7.32
N PRO A 21 -8.28 -5.30 -8.32
CA PRO A 21 -7.30 -4.27 -8.70
C PRO A 21 -7.94 -2.96 -9.18
N GLY A 22 -9.22 -2.98 -9.57
CA GLY A 22 -10.01 -1.79 -9.86
C GLY A 22 -10.19 -0.81 -8.70
N LEU A 23 -9.82 -1.19 -7.47
CA LEU A 23 -9.75 -0.30 -6.32
C LEU A 23 -8.53 0.66 -6.37
N LEU A 24 -7.52 0.35 -7.17
CA LEU A 24 -6.40 1.25 -7.40
C LEU A 24 -6.84 2.42 -8.28
N ALA A 25 -6.68 3.63 -7.76
CA ALA A 25 -6.89 4.84 -8.54
C ALA A 25 -5.99 4.81 -9.78
N GLY A 26 -6.57 5.09 -10.95
CA GLY A 26 -5.88 5.01 -12.23
C GLY A 26 -5.96 3.66 -12.92
N TYR A 27 -6.17 2.54 -12.20
CA TYR A 27 -6.30 1.21 -12.82
C TYR A 27 -7.47 1.15 -13.79
N ASN A 28 -8.60 1.73 -13.43
CA ASN A 28 -9.79 1.74 -14.27
C ASN A 28 -9.62 2.59 -15.54
N ASN A 29 -8.69 3.55 -15.53
CA ASN A 29 -8.37 4.42 -16.68
C ASN A 29 -7.38 3.77 -17.66
N LEU A 30 -6.77 2.64 -17.29
CA LEU A 30 -5.88 1.88 -18.18
C LEU A 30 -6.68 1.22 -19.31
N SER A 31 -6.11 1.17 -20.50
CA SER A 31 -6.63 0.34 -21.59
C SER A 31 -6.53 -1.14 -21.23
N ASN A 32 -7.30 -2.01 -21.91
CA ASN A 32 -7.29 -3.45 -21.63
C ASN A 32 -5.88 -4.06 -21.74
N ARG A 33 -5.07 -3.61 -22.70
CA ARG A 33 -3.69 -4.06 -22.88
C ARG A 33 -2.78 -3.62 -21.72
N GLU A 34 -2.99 -2.42 -21.18
CA GLU A 34 -2.22 -1.92 -20.04
C GLU A 34 -2.63 -2.62 -18.74
N LYS A 35 -3.92 -2.95 -18.58
CA LYS A 35 -4.41 -3.77 -17.45
C LYS A 35 -3.77 -5.15 -17.45
N GLU A 36 -3.78 -5.85 -18.58
CA GLU A 36 -3.15 -7.16 -18.73
C GLU A 36 -1.65 -7.11 -18.43
N ASN A 37 -0.94 -6.10 -18.94
CA ASN A 37 0.48 -5.92 -18.66
C ASN A 37 0.74 -5.61 -17.18
N ALA A 38 -0.09 -4.77 -16.56
CA ALA A 38 0.02 -4.42 -15.14
C ALA A 38 -0.22 -5.63 -14.24
N GLU A 39 -1.21 -6.47 -14.55
CA GLU A 39 -1.48 -7.72 -13.83
C GLU A 39 -0.33 -8.72 -14.00
N THR A 40 0.16 -8.88 -15.23
CA THR A 40 1.30 -9.78 -15.54
C THR A 40 2.59 -9.34 -14.83
N ASN A 41 2.81 -8.02 -14.73
CA ASN A 41 3.92 -7.44 -13.98
C ASN A 41 3.69 -7.43 -12.45
N GLY A 42 2.54 -7.91 -11.98
CA GLY A 42 2.27 -8.09 -10.56
C GLY A 42 1.83 -6.81 -9.82
N LEU A 43 1.28 -5.80 -10.51
CA LEU A 43 0.78 -4.57 -9.88
C LEU A 43 -0.17 -4.85 -8.70
N PRO A 44 -1.19 -5.74 -8.80
CA PRO A 44 -2.12 -5.97 -7.70
C PRO A 44 -1.42 -6.56 -6.46
N THR A 45 -0.49 -7.49 -6.69
CA THR A 45 0.29 -8.13 -5.62
C THR A 45 1.26 -7.14 -4.98
N PHE A 46 1.95 -6.34 -5.80
CA PHE A 46 2.84 -5.28 -5.31
C PHE A 46 2.08 -4.28 -4.44
N SER A 47 0.96 -3.74 -4.92
CA SER A 47 0.15 -2.80 -4.16
C SER A 47 -0.37 -3.41 -2.86
N ALA A 48 -0.82 -4.67 -2.88
CA ALA A 48 -1.24 -5.39 -1.69
C ALA A 48 -0.13 -5.52 -0.64
N ILE A 49 1.11 -5.82 -1.08
CA ILE A 49 2.28 -5.90 -0.19
C ILE A 49 2.61 -4.54 0.40
N VAL A 50 2.59 -3.47 -0.39
CA VAL A 50 2.86 -2.10 0.09
C VAL A 50 1.84 -1.70 1.16
N PHE A 51 0.54 -1.88 0.89
CA PHE A 51 -0.52 -1.60 1.86
C PHE A 51 -0.39 -2.48 3.12
N GLY A 52 -0.10 -3.77 2.97
CA GLY A 52 0.15 -4.67 4.09
C GLY A 52 1.33 -4.21 4.95
N ALA A 53 2.45 -3.83 4.33
CA ALA A 53 3.61 -3.31 5.03
C ALA A 53 3.31 -1.99 5.76
N MET A 54 2.60 -1.06 5.13
CA MET A 54 2.16 0.20 5.77
C MET A 54 1.30 -0.09 7.01
N GLY A 55 0.39 -1.06 6.92
CA GLY A 55 -0.45 -1.47 8.02
C GLY A 55 0.35 -2.06 9.18
N LEU A 56 1.25 -3.01 8.88
CA LEU A 56 2.11 -3.64 9.89
C LEU A 56 3.03 -2.64 10.58
N ILE A 57 3.64 -1.72 9.83
CA ILE A 57 4.51 -0.67 10.40
C ILE A 57 3.70 0.27 11.30
N SER A 58 2.50 0.67 10.89
CA SER A 58 1.64 1.56 11.67
C SER A 58 1.21 0.93 13.00
N ILE A 59 0.83 -0.35 12.98
CA ILE A 59 0.45 -1.09 14.18
C ILE A 59 1.66 -1.31 15.08
N SER A 60 2.79 -1.76 14.51
CA SER A 60 4.02 -2.00 15.28
C SER A 60 4.55 -0.72 15.92
N GLY A 61 4.49 0.40 15.22
CA GLY A 61 4.89 1.71 15.74
C GLY A 61 4.09 2.13 16.98
N TYR A 62 2.81 1.78 17.06
CA TYR A 62 2.00 2.02 18.25
C TYR A 62 2.48 1.18 19.45
N PHE A 63 2.67 -0.13 19.26
CA PHE A 63 3.14 -1.01 20.33
C PHE A 63 4.55 -0.66 20.82
N ILE A 64 5.46 -0.34 19.88
CA ILE A 64 6.81 0.13 20.20
C ILE A 64 6.76 1.48 20.96
N GLY A 65 5.85 2.37 20.56
CA GLY A 65 5.63 3.66 21.25
C GLY A 65 5.24 3.50 22.72
N ILE A 66 4.37 2.52 23.02
CA ILE A 66 4.03 2.15 24.41
C ILE A 66 5.26 1.57 25.11
N TRP A 67 5.97 0.64 24.48
CA TRP A 67 7.09 -0.06 25.10
C TRP A 67 8.27 0.87 25.46
N LEU A 68 8.47 1.95 24.69
CA LEU A 68 9.54 2.93 24.88
C LEU A 68 9.11 4.19 25.65
N ASP A 69 7.87 4.28 26.15
CA ASP A 69 7.27 5.50 26.73
C ASP A 69 7.43 6.73 25.81
N ARG A 70 7.41 6.51 24.49
CA ARG A 70 7.52 7.55 23.47
C ARG A 70 6.23 7.64 22.66
N PRO A 71 5.22 8.40 23.15
CA PRO A 71 3.95 8.54 22.46
C PRO A 71 4.09 9.18 21.08
N SER A 72 5.16 9.93 20.80
CA SER A 72 5.41 10.49 19.46
C SER A 72 5.52 9.43 18.36
N LEU A 73 5.92 8.20 18.69
CA LEU A 73 6.00 7.09 17.74
C LEU A 73 4.61 6.60 17.30
N SER A 74 3.54 6.91 18.03
CA SER A 74 2.18 6.55 17.59
C SER A 74 1.79 7.29 16.31
N ASN A 75 2.36 8.48 16.05
CA ASN A 75 2.02 9.30 14.88
C ASN A 75 2.82 8.93 13.61
N LEU A 76 3.65 7.89 13.67
CA LEU A 76 4.41 7.39 12.52
C LEU A 76 3.53 6.99 11.34
N TRP A 77 2.25 6.67 11.59
CA TRP A 77 1.29 6.32 10.54
C TRP A 77 1.18 7.39 9.45
N VAL A 78 1.33 8.68 9.78
CA VAL A 78 1.28 9.78 8.80
C VAL A 78 2.45 9.68 7.83
N LEU A 79 3.66 9.52 8.36
CA LEU A 79 4.88 9.40 7.56
C LEU A 79 4.88 8.13 6.72
N VAL A 80 4.43 7.01 7.29
CA VAL A 80 4.23 5.74 6.58
C VAL A 80 3.24 5.89 5.43
N THR A 81 2.17 6.66 5.63
CA THR A 81 1.17 6.94 4.58
C THR A 81 1.80 7.71 3.43
N ILE A 82 2.50 8.81 3.71
CA ILE A 82 3.12 9.65 2.67
C ILE A 82 4.15 8.84 1.88
N LEU A 83 5.08 8.17 2.56
CA LEU A 83 6.11 7.37 1.88
C LEU A 83 5.51 6.18 1.12
N GLY A 84 4.56 5.47 1.73
CA GLY A 84 3.89 4.33 1.11
C GLY A 84 3.16 4.73 -0.17
N MET A 85 2.49 5.88 -0.18
CA MET A 85 1.84 6.41 -1.39
C MET A 85 2.84 6.78 -2.48
N ILE A 86 3.96 7.43 -2.14
CA ILE A 86 5.02 7.73 -3.11
C ILE A 86 5.54 6.45 -3.75
N VAL A 87 5.86 5.44 -2.94
CA VAL A 87 6.33 4.13 -3.41
C VAL A 87 5.28 3.50 -4.33
N LEU A 88 4.00 3.50 -3.93
CA LEU A 88 2.93 2.89 -4.72
C LEU A 88 2.75 3.58 -6.07
N ILE A 89 2.80 4.92 -6.13
CA ILE A 89 2.65 5.69 -7.37
C ILE A 89 3.84 5.47 -8.30
N VAL A 90 5.07 5.62 -7.80
CA VAL A 90 6.29 5.57 -8.62
C VAL A 90 6.51 4.16 -9.16
N PHE A 91 6.49 3.16 -8.29
CA PHE A 91 6.71 1.77 -8.69
C PHE A 91 5.48 1.18 -9.38
N GLY A 92 4.27 1.58 -8.99
CA GLY A 92 3.05 1.17 -9.69
C GLY A 92 3.06 1.61 -11.16
N ASN A 93 3.42 2.87 -11.43
CA ASN A 93 3.58 3.36 -12.80
C ASN A 93 4.69 2.63 -13.58
N MET A 94 5.79 2.28 -12.90
CA MET A 94 6.85 1.46 -13.50
C MET A 94 6.33 0.08 -13.92
N LEU A 95 5.52 -0.57 -13.08
CA LEU A 95 4.93 -1.88 -13.38
C LEU A 95 3.88 -1.81 -14.52
N VAL A 96 3.16 -0.71 -14.65
CA VAL A 96 2.23 -0.50 -15.79
C VAL A 96 3.00 -0.36 -17.11
N ASN A 97 4.06 0.46 -17.13
CA ASN A 97 4.78 0.81 -18.35
C ASN A 97 5.85 -0.19 -18.79
N ARG A 98 6.24 -1.14 -17.92
CA ARG A 98 7.23 -2.17 -18.24
C ARG A 98 6.64 -3.14 -19.27
N ARG A 99 7.01 -3.00 -20.55
CA ARG A 99 6.58 -3.97 -21.57
C ARG A 99 7.23 -5.32 -21.27
N THR A 100 6.42 -6.33 -20.99
CA THR A 100 6.84 -7.73 -21.11
C THR A 100 7.20 -7.96 -22.58
N ARG A 101 8.47 -8.30 -22.83
CA ARG A 101 9.00 -8.59 -24.17
C ARG A 101 8.70 -10.03 -24.54
#